data_AF-A0A7Y5X1E3-F1
#
_entry.id   AF-A0A7Y5X1E3-F1
#
_cell.length_a   1.000
_cell.length_b   1.000
_cell.length_c   1.000
_cell.angle_alpha   90.00
_cell.angle_beta   90.00
_cell.angle_gamma   90.00
#
_symmetry.space_group_name_H-M   'P 1'
#
loop_
_entity.id
_entity.type
_entity.pdbx_description
1 polymer ?
#
loop_
_entity_poly.entity_id
_entity_poly.type
_entity_poly.pdbx_seq_one_letter_code
_entity_poly.pdbx_strand_id
1 'polypeptide(L)' 'MNAGDSLRRLRDAKPLVHQITNYVVMNETANATLALGALPV' A
#
# COMPACT_ATOMS: atom_id res chain seq x y z
N MET A 1 -16.49 11.07 4.77
CA MET A 1 -15.41 10.07 4.69
C MET A 1 -14.62 10.12 5.97
N ASN A 2 -14.67 9.05 6.77
CA ASN A 2 -13.74 8.87 7.87
C ASN A 2 -12.53 8.03 7.40
N ALA A 3 -11.51 7.88 8.25
CA ALA A 3 -10.32 7.10 7.90
C ALA A 3 -10.63 5.62 7.59
N GLY A 4 -11.60 5.02 8.28
CA GLY A 4 -12.03 3.64 8.07
C GLY A 4 -12.62 3.40 6.69
N ASP A 5 -13.45 4.33 6.20
CA ASP A 5 -14.07 4.27 4.88
C ASP A 5 -12.99 4.27 3.77
N SER A 6 -11.97 5.13 3.91
CA SER A 6 -10.86 5.22 2.95
C SER A 6 -10.03 3.93 2.92
N LEU A 7 -9.71 3.36 4.09
CA LEU A 7 -8.98 2.09 4.18
C LEU A 7 -9.80 0.92 3.62
N ARG A 8 -11.13 0.93 3.79
CA ARG A 8 -12.02 -0.07 3.19
C ARG A 8 -11.97 0.00 1.67
N ARG A 9 -12.10 1.20 1.09
CA ARG A 9 -11.99 1.41 -0.36
C ARG A 9 -10.63 1.00 -0.91
N LEU A 10 -9.54 1.27 -0.20
CA LEU A 10 -8.19 0.85 -0.60
C LEU A 10 -8.10 -0.68 -0.69
N ARG A 11 -8.57 -1.40 0.34
CA ARG A 11 -8.56 -2.87 0.36
C ARG A 11 -9.46 -3.48 -0.72
N ASP A 12 -10.63 -2.88 -0.97
CA ASP A 12 -11.56 -3.33 -2.01
C ASP A 12 -10.97 -3.13 -3.41
N ALA A 13 -10.30 -2.00 -3.66
CA ALA A 13 -9.69 -1.69 -4.94
C ALA A 13 -8.36 -2.43 -5.19
N LYS A 14 -7.66 -2.80 -4.11
CA LYS A 14 -6.40 -3.53 -4.12
C LYS A 14 -5.37 -2.99 -5.16
N PRO A 15 -5.08 -1.68 -5.11
CA PRO A 15 -4.38 -1.00 -6.21
C PRO A 15 -2.92 -1.46 -6.36
N LEU A 16 -2.42 -1.41 -7.59
CA LEU A 16 -1.00 -1.55 -7.88
C LEU A 16 -0.28 -0.22 -7.65
N VAL A 17 0.78 -0.22 -6.84
CA VAL A 17 1.54 0.96 -6.43
C VAL A 17 2.98 0.80 -6.89
N HIS A 18 3.37 1.57 -7.90
CA HIS A 18 4.75 1.58 -8.40
C HIS A 18 5.63 2.44 -7.50
N GLN A 19 6.66 1.84 -6.90
CA GLN A 19 7.50 2.50 -5.89
C GLN A 19 8.93 2.69 -6.39
N ILE A 20 9.26 3.93 -6.77
CA ILE A 20 10.64 4.35 -6.97
C ILE A 20 11.17 4.88 -5.64
N THR A 21 11.76 4.00 -4.84
CA THR A 21 12.30 4.32 -3.51
C THR A 21 13.75 3.87 -3.38
N ASN A 22 14.38 4.21 -2.26
CA ASN A 22 15.76 3.83 -1.98
C ASN A 22 15.86 2.38 -1.45
N TYR A 23 17.05 1.79 -1.58
CA TYR A 23 17.31 0.40 -1.17
C TYR A 23 17.09 0.13 0.32
N VAL A 24 17.22 1.14 1.19
CA VAL A 24 17.14 0.96 2.64
C VAL A 24 15.71 0.64 3.09
N VAL A 25 14.70 1.19 2.41
CA VAL A 25 13.29 1.06 2.81
C VAL A 25 12.45 0.24 1.84
N MET A 26 13.06 -0.32 0.80
CA MET A 26 12.35 -1.07 -0.24
C MET A 26 11.48 -2.18 0.37
N ASN A 27 12.02 -2.93 1.34
CA ASN A 27 11.33 -4.08 1.92
C ASN A 27 10.20 -3.66 2.86
N GLU A 28 10.48 -2.73 3.77
CA GLU A 28 9.50 -2.21 4.74
C GLU A 28 8.32 -1.54 4.02
N THR A 29 8.61 -0.77 2.97
CA THR A 29 7.55 -0.07 2.22
C THR A 29 6.68 -1.06 1.43
N ALA A 30 7.28 -2.09 0.82
CA ALA A 30 6.53 -3.15 0.15
C ALA A 30 5.64 -3.93 1.13
N ASN A 31 6.18 -4.32 2.29
CA ASN A 31 5.43 -5.04 3.32
C ASN A 31 4.30 -4.20 3.91
N ALA A 32 4.54 -2.91 4.18
CA ALA A 32 3.50 -2.00 4.64
C ALA A 32 2.38 -1.86 3.60
N THR A 33 2.72 -1.74 2.32
CA THR A 33 1.77 -1.66 1.21
C THR A 33 0.89 -2.93 1.14
N LEU A 34 1.50 -4.11 1.26
CA LEU A 34 0.79 -5.39 1.33
C LEU A 34 -0.13 -5.47 2.56
N ALA A 35 0.37 -5.10 3.74
CA ALA A 35 -0.40 -5.12 4.99
C ALA A 35 -1.61 -4.17 4.96
N LEU A 36 -1.47 -3.02 4.29
CA LEU A 36 -2.57 -2.09 4.06
C LEU A 36 -3.60 -2.61 3.03
N GLY A 37 -3.23 -3.61 2.22
CA GLY A 37 -4.10 -4.27 1.25
C GLY A 37 -3.91 -3.79 -0.20
N ALA A 38 -2.76 -3.20 -0.53
CA ALA A 38 -2.38 -2.83 -1.89
C ALA A 38 -1.28 -3.78 -2.44
N LEU A 39 -0.87 -3.59 -3.70
CA LEU A 39 0.11 -4.41 -4.40
C LEU A 39 1.33 -3.55 -4.77
N PRO A 40 2.51 -3.76 -4.16
CA PRO A 40 3.72 -3.01 -4.54
C PRO A 40 4.36 -3.57 -5.83
N VAL A 41 4.98 -2.69 -6.63
CA VAL A 41 5.82 -3.03 -7.79
C VAL A 41 7.01 -2.09 -7.92
#